data_AF-F8CMF7-F1
#
_entry.id   AF-F8CMF7-F1
#
_cell.length_a   1.000
_cell.length_b   1.000
_cell.length_c   1.000
_cell.angle_alpha   90.00
_cell.angle_beta   90.00
_cell.angle_gamma   90.00
#
_symmetry.space_group_name_H-M   'P 1'
#
loop_
_entity.id
_entity.type
_entity.pdbx_description
1 polymer ?
#
loop_
_entity_poly.entity_id
_entity_poly.type
_entity_poly.pdbx_seq_one_letter_code
_entity_poly.pdbx_strand_id
1 'polypeptide(L)'
;MAKKKDTGHFGDAELNDLHLIVKNTTEGGACLTGHTGDFSGFKNKSSCNYRYQAYEQADTHGEIKERLHRYNEHPPERRIETSAYRANKGGMTPDRYCAHLDIPEPGDWDIGGPPRAIKRRTFAKGKVRIPAGYNFTQDTWPYWNNAHHLIPKGTLDSVIQEQEARISNMIQKALLKARYNINHKKNMLMIPQDREVAALLNLPRHIQLKDDDTKSLPASCTDHPVYNVMVSTMTRGLGEIIDDYKTICDQAEDGKHALPDVDLDKSRLEKLSSNLLEIILAWGRPGGTGPSLDKKSNNTMRSFPSK
;
A
#
# COMPACT_ATOMS: atom_id res chain seq x y z
N MET A 1 -13.25 15.46 -35.66
CA MET A 1 -11.77 15.50 -35.72
C MET A 1 -11.26 14.08 -35.77
N ALA A 2 -10.54 13.69 -36.83
CA ALA A 2 -9.93 12.35 -36.90
C ALA A 2 -8.87 12.21 -35.80
N LYS A 3 -8.99 11.18 -34.95
CA LYS A 3 -7.91 10.81 -34.02
C LYS A 3 -6.66 10.57 -34.87
N LYS A 4 -5.59 11.35 -34.63
CA LYS A 4 -4.26 11.02 -35.19
C LYS A 4 -3.98 9.57 -34.85
N LYS A 5 -3.58 8.79 -35.86
CA LYS A 5 -3.16 7.39 -35.69
C LYS A 5 -2.00 7.39 -34.69
N ASP A 6 -2.18 6.76 -33.54
CA ASP A 6 -1.11 6.61 -32.55
C ASP A 6 0.00 5.78 -33.20
N THR A 7 1.20 6.34 -33.27
CA THR A 7 2.35 5.71 -33.91
C THR A 7 3.20 4.93 -32.92
N GLY A 8 2.78 4.82 -31.65
CA GLY A 8 3.60 4.21 -30.59
C GLY A 8 4.76 5.09 -30.12
N HIS A 9 5.01 6.20 -30.82
CA HIS A 9 6.00 7.17 -30.40
C HIS A 9 5.41 8.02 -29.30
N PHE A 10 5.89 7.80 -28.07
CA PHE A 10 5.46 8.58 -26.92
C PHE A 10 5.92 10.05 -26.95
N GLY A 11 6.72 10.44 -27.95
CA GLY A 11 7.23 11.79 -28.17
C GLY A 11 8.25 12.22 -27.10
N ASP A 12 8.68 13.47 -27.21
CA ASP A 12 9.67 14.08 -26.31
C ASP A 12 9.06 14.55 -24.97
N ALA A 13 7.81 14.20 -24.68
CA ALA A 13 7.17 14.56 -23.42
C ALA A 13 7.98 14.00 -22.25
N GLU A 14 8.34 14.86 -21.30
CA GLU A 14 9.05 14.43 -20.10
C GLU A 14 8.09 13.74 -19.13
N LEU A 15 8.61 12.85 -18.28
CA LEU A 15 7.77 12.14 -17.31
C LEU A 15 7.00 13.08 -16.37
N ASN A 16 7.61 14.22 -16.05
CA ASN A 16 6.98 15.27 -15.23
C ASN A 16 5.78 15.92 -15.91
N ASP A 17 5.75 16.00 -17.25
CA ASP A 17 4.64 16.56 -18.01
C ASP A 17 3.44 15.58 -18.06
N LEU A 18 3.71 14.29 -17.90
CA LEU A 18 2.70 13.23 -17.88
C LEU A 18 2.18 12.93 -16.47
N HIS A 19 2.89 13.37 -15.43
CA HIS A 19 2.44 13.30 -14.05
C HIS A 19 1.26 14.25 -13.82
N LEU A 20 0.15 13.73 -13.28
CA LEU A 20 -1.08 14.51 -13.09
C LEU A 20 -1.61 14.41 -11.67
N ILE A 21 -1.63 15.56 -10.98
CA ILE A 21 -2.22 15.72 -9.66
C ILE A 21 -3.61 16.36 -9.81
N VAL A 22 -4.64 15.66 -9.34
CA VAL A 22 -6.01 16.19 -9.26
C VAL A 22 -6.35 16.43 -7.78
N LYS A 23 -6.76 17.65 -7.43
CA LYS A 23 -7.07 18.04 -6.05
C LYS A 23 -8.46 17.57 -5.63
N ASN A 24 -8.62 17.30 -4.34
CA ASN A 24 -9.89 16.93 -3.68
C ASN A 24 -10.59 15.70 -4.27
N THR A 25 -9.84 14.79 -4.89
CA THR A 25 -10.38 13.54 -5.44
C THR A 25 -9.33 12.44 -5.39
N THR A 26 -9.81 11.19 -5.36
CA THR A 26 -8.99 9.99 -5.53
C THR A 26 -8.82 9.61 -7.00
N GLU A 27 -9.62 10.21 -7.90
CA GLU A 27 -9.76 9.80 -9.29
C GLU A 27 -8.99 10.70 -10.26
N GLY A 28 -8.71 10.17 -11.45
CA GLY A 28 -8.26 10.95 -12.60
C GLY A 28 -6.80 11.44 -12.59
N GLY A 29 -6.03 11.13 -11.54
CA GLY A 29 -4.58 11.39 -11.50
C GLY A 29 -3.74 10.34 -12.23
N ALA A 30 -2.47 10.66 -12.45
CA ALA A 30 -1.47 9.77 -13.06
C ALA A 30 -0.18 9.90 -12.26
N CYS A 31 0.35 8.81 -11.70
CA CYS A 31 1.53 8.85 -10.84
C CYS A 31 2.19 7.48 -10.72
N LEU A 32 3.52 7.40 -10.85
CA LEU A 32 4.28 6.16 -10.67
C LEU A 32 5.15 6.18 -9.40
N THR A 33 5.11 7.26 -8.62
CA THR A 33 5.94 7.45 -7.43
C THR A 33 5.10 7.74 -6.18
N GLY A 34 5.68 7.61 -4.99
CA GLY A 34 4.99 7.84 -3.72
C GLY A 34 5.47 9.08 -2.97
N HIS A 35 5.29 10.28 -3.53
CA HIS A 35 5.87 11.51 -3.00
C HIS A 35 4.97 12.32 -2.03
N THR A 36 3.68 11.98 -1.87
CA THR A 36 2.79 12.69 -0.93
C THR A 36 2.12 11.73 0.05
N GLY A 37 2.44 11.88 1.34
CA GLY A 37 1.87 11.05 2.41
C GLY A 37 1.23 11.82 3.56
N ASP A 38 1.43 13.14 3.61
CA ASP A 38 0.85 13.97 4.66
C ASP A 38 -0.63 14.23 4.33
N PHE A 39 -1.51 13.51 5.03
CA PHE A 39 -2.96 13.68 5.02
C PHE A 39 -3.46 14.16 6.39
N SER A 40 -2.56 14.68 7.24
CA SER A 40 -2.90 15.06 8.60
C SER A 40 -3.99 16.12 8.63
N GLY A 41 -5.04 15.86 9.41
CA GLY A 41 -6.19 16.73 9.52
C GLY A 41 -6.92 17.03 8.22
N PHE A 42 -7.02 16.02 7.34
CA PHE A 42 -7.76 16.09 6.08
C PHE A 42 -7.24 17.12 5.08
N LYS A 43 -5.99 17.55 5.25
CA LYS A 43 -5.29 18.43 4.32
C LYS A 43 -4.68 17.63 3.17
N ASN A 44 -4.28 18.33 2.11
CA ASN A 44 -3.58 17.75 0.95
C ASN A 44 -4.33 16.59 0.29
N LYS A 45 -5.67 16.66 0.24
CA LYS A 45 -6.50 15.73 -0.54
C LYS A 45 -6.15 15.88 -2.01
N SER A 46 -5.52 14.86 -2.58
CA SER A 46 -5.20 14.81 -4.00
C SER A 46 -4.99 13.37 -4.46
N SER A 47 -5.07 13.17 -5.77
CA SER A 47 -4.91 11.86 -6.40
C SER A 47 -3.54 11.21 -6.12
N CYS A 48 -2.51 11.97 -5.78
CA CYS A 48 -1.16 11.46 -5.50
C CYS A 48 -0.89 11.22 -4.01
N ASN A 49 -1.84 11.56 -3.12
CA ASN A 49 -1.67 11.34 -1.69
C ASN A 49 -2.07 9.91 -1.31
N TYR A 50 -1.09 9.03 -1.11
CA TYR A 50 -1.34 7.61 -0.86
C TYR A 50 -2.11 7.35 0.43
N ARG A 51 -1.93 8.16 1.47
CA ARG A 51 -2.65 8.01 2.74
C ARG A 51 -4.11 8.43 2.62
N TYR A 52 -4.38 9.51 1.88
CA TYR A 52 -5.74 9.91 1.52
C TYR A 52 -6.43 8.81 0.70
N GLN A 53 -5.75 8.27 -0.30
CA GLN A 53 -6.26 7.18 -1.13
C GLN A 53 -6.57 5.91 -0.31
N ALA A 54 -5.68 5.52 0.61
CA ALA A 54 -5.91 4.40 1.53
C ALA A 54 -7.06 4.66 2.50
N TYR A 55 -7.22 5.90 3.00
CA TYR A 55 -8.34 6.29 3.85
C TYR A 55 -9.66 6.15 3.10
N GLU A 56 -9.75 6.66 1.88
CA GLU A 56 -10.96 6.57 1.06
C GLU A 56 -11.29 5.12 0.66
N GLN A 57 -10.27 4.29 0.39
CA GLN A 57 -10.47 2.85 0.19
C GLN A 57 -11.08 2.21 1.45
N ALA A 58 -10.51 2.49 2.61
CA ALA A 58 -10.98 1.94 3.88
C ALA A 58 -12.38 2.43 4.27
N ASP A 59 -12.79 3.63 3.85
CA ASP A 59 -14.14 4.16 4.11
C ASP A 59 -15.20 3.60 3.15
N THR A 60 -14.83 3.37 1.89
CA THR A 60 -15.78 3.00 0.82
C THR A 60 -15.85 1.50 0.54
N HIS A 61 -14.81 0.73 0.88
CA HIS A 61 -14.79 -0.72 0.66
C HIS A 61 -15.34 -1.46 1.89
N GLY A 62 -16.53 -2.05 1.75
CA GLY A 62 -17.27 -2.68 2.85
C GLY A 62 -16.46 -3.65 3.70
N GLU A 63 -15.78 -4.64 3.08
CA GLU A 63 -15.01 -5.64 3.83
C GLU A 63 -13.80 -5.05 4.57
N ILE A 64 -13.12 -4.05 3.98
CA ILE A 64 -11.98 -3.40 4.64
C ILE A 64 -12.49 -2.62 5.86
N LYS A 65 -13.58 -1.86 5.67
CA LYS A 65 -14.20 -1.09 6.73
C LYS A 65 -14.64 -1.97 7.89
N GLU A 66 -15.37 -3.05 7.59
CA GLU A 66 -15.82 -4.04 8.56
C GLU A 66 -14.65 -4.60 9.38
N ARG A 67 -13.58 -5.03 8.70
CA ARG A 67 -12.39 -5.57 9.39
C ARG A 67 -11.70 -4.55 10.29
N LEU A 68 -11.61 -3.29 9.88
CA LEU A 68 -11.02 -2.24 10.70
C LEU A 68 -11.90 -1.87 11.92
N HIS A 69 -13.21 -2.08 11.83
CA HIS A 69 -14.19 -1.73 12.89
C HIS A 69 -14.48 -2.90 13.83
N ARG A 70 -14.06 -4.12 13.47
CA ARG A 70 -14.37 -5.36 14.20
C ARG A 70 -13.77 -5.48 15.60
N TYR A 71 -12.86 -4.59 15.98
CA TYR A 71 -12.17 -4.64 17.27
C TYR A 71 -13.15 -4.66 18.47
N ASN A 72 -14.36 -4.15 18.27
CA ASN A 72 -15.45 -4.16 19.26
C ASN A 72 -16.18 -5.49 19.40
N GLU A 73 -16.02 -6.43 18.45
CA GLU A 73 -16.65 -7.76 18.54
C GLU A 73 -16.07 -8.58 19.70
N HIS A 74 -14.76 -8.46 19.91
CA HIS A 74 -14.00 -9.20 20.92
C HIS A 74 -12.94 -8.27 21.54
N PRO A 75 -13.36 -7.26 22.32
CA PRO A 75 -12.43 -6.27 22.87
C PRO A 75 -11.41 -6.95 23.79
N PRO A 76 -10.17 -6.42 23.85
CA PRO A 76 -9.14 -6.97 24.73
C PRO A 76 -9.52 -6.78 26.20
N GLU A 77 -9.24 -7.77 27.05
CA GLU A 77 -9.53 -7.72 28.50
C GLU A 77 -8.63 -6.73 29.25
N ARG A 78 -7.49 -6.35 28.66
CA ARG A 78 -6.50 -5.46 29.24
C ARG A 78 -5.91 -4.54 28.17
N ARG A 79 -5.22 -3.50 28.62
CA ARG A 79 -4.42 -2.63 27.75
C ARG A 79 -3.47 -3.46 26.87
N ILE A 80 -3.35 -3.06 25.62
CA ILE A 80 -2.51 -3.73 24.64
C ILE A 80 -1.11 -3.13 24.71
N GLU A 81 -0.10 -3.94 24.99
CA GLU A 81 1.30 -3.56 24.79
C GLU A 81 1.58 -3.47 23.28
N THR A 82 2.15 -2.35 22.83
CA THR A 82 2.39 -2.10 21.40
C THR A 82 3.67 -2.76 20.92
N SER A 83 3.78 -3.00 19.61
CA SER A 83 5.01 -3.50 18.99
C SER A 83 6.07 -2.41 18.73
N ALA A 84 5.95 -1.24 19.38
CA ALA A 84 6.96 -0.20 19.30
C ALA A 84 8.28 -0.67 19.94
N TYR A 85 9.41 -0.43 19.26
CA TYR A 85 10.68 -1.04 19.64
C TYR A 85 11.79 0.00 19.86
N ARG A 86 12.88 -0.40 20.51
CA ARG A 86 14.06 0.45 20.69
C ARG A 86 14.92 0.44 19.41
N ALA A 87 15.16 1.62 18.84
CA ALA A 87 16.00 1.75 17.66
C ALA A 87 17.49 1.56 18.00
N ASN A 88 18.30 1.13 17.03
CA ASN A 88 19.74 0.92 17.22
C ASN A 88 20.46 2.22 17.61
N LYS A 89 19.98 3.36 17.11
CA LYS A 89 20.50 4.70 17.42
C LYS A 89 20.00 5.24 18.78
N GLY A 90 19.28 4.43 19.56
CA GLY A 90 18.61 4.85 20.78
C GLY A 90 17.21 5.40 20.54
N GLY A 91 16.43 5.55 21.61
CA GLY A 91 15.02 5.98 21.55
C GLY A 91 14.06 4.87 21.10
N MET A 92 12.76 5.17 21.16
CA MET A 92 11.69 4.27 20.71
C MET A 92 11.26 4.62 19.29
N THR A 93 10.80 3.64 18.53
CA THR A 93 10.26 3.83 17.18
C THR A 93 8.87 3.17 17.07
N PRO A 94 7.84 3.93 16.65
CA PRO A 94 7.83 5.39 16.48
C PRO A 94 7.85 6.11 17.83
N ASP A 95 8.64 7.16 17.98
CA ASP A 95 8.70 7.97 19.22
C ASP A 95 7.39 8.75 19.50
N ARG A 96 6.68 9.13 18.43
CA ARG A 96 5.35 9.74 18.45
C ARG A 96 4.20 8.75 18.74
N TYR A 97 4.53 7.47 18.97
CA TYR A 97 3.56 6.46 19.37
C TYR A 97 3.62 6.20 20.88
N CYS A 98 2.88 5.21 21.38
CA CYS A 98 2.72 4.90 22.80
C CYS A 98 3.26 3.52 23.14
N ALA A 99 3.53 3.28 24.42
CA ALA A 99 3.86 1.93 24.92
C ALA A 99 2.65 1.01 25.04
N HIS A 100 1.48 1.58 25.33
CA HIS A 100 0.24 0.84 25.53
C HIS A 100 -0.92 1.55 24.86
N LEU A 101 -1.80 0.78 24.21
CA LEU A 101 -3.13 1.22 23.82
C LEU A 101 -4.11 0.92 24.96
N ASP A 102 -4.97 1.90 25.26
CA ASP A 102 -6.13 1.66 26.11
C ASP A 102 -7.08 0.67 25.43
N ILE A 103 -7.93 -0.01 26.23
CA ILE A 103 -8.99 -0.85 25.71
C ILE A 103 -9.92 0.07 24.90
N PRO A 104 -10.10 -0.17 23.58
CA PRO A 104 -10.85 0.76 22.74
C PRO A 104 -12.36 0.65 23.03
N GLU A 105 -13.02 1.80 23.09
CA GLU A 105 -14.49 1.87 23.11
C GLU A 105 -15.07 1.79 21.69
N PRO A 106 -16.37 1.48 21.53
CA PRO A 106 -17.06 1.61 20.26
C PRO A 106 -16.83 2.98 19.62
N GLY A 107 -16.40 3.02 18.36
CA GLY A 107 -16.02 4.24 17.62
C GLY A 107 -14.56 4.69 17.78
N ASP A 108 -13.83 4.28 18.83
CA ASP A 108 -12.46 4.78 19.07
C ASP A 108 -11.47 4.47 17.94
N TRP A 109 -11.61 3.34 17.25
CA TRP A 109 -10.74 2.96 16.13
C TRP A 109 -11.44 2.95 14.77
N ASP A 110 -12.71 3.36 14.70
CA ASP A 110 -13.44 3.41 13.43
C ASP A 110 -12.79 4.39 12.45
N ILE A 111 -13.04 4.19 11.16
CA ILE A 111 -12.71 5.18 10.13
C ILE A 111 -13.55 6.43 10.41
N GLY A 112 -12.88 7.59 10.47
CA GLY A 112 -13.50 8.83 10.96
C GLY A 112 -13.52 8.93 12.49
N GLY A 113 -13.25 7.87 13.23
CA GLY A 113 -13.03 7.90 14.67
C GLY A 113 -14.19 8.42 15.52
N PRO A 114 -13.95 8.63 16.83
CA PRO A 114 -15.02 8.99 17.75
C PRO A 114 -15.39 10.48 17.63
N PRO A 115 -16.61 10.87 18.09
CA PRO A 115 -17.05 12.27 18.10
C PRO A 115 -16.33 13.12 19.15
N ARG A 116 -15.38 12.53 19.90
CA ARG A 116 -14.60 13.19 20.94
C ARG A 116 -13.11 13.17 20.60
N ALA A 117 -12.40 14.21 21.01
CA ALA A 117 -10.93 14.22 20.92
C ALA A 117 -10.32 13.25 21.95
N ILE A 118 -9.25 12.56 21.57
CA ILE A 118 -8.52 11.66 22.46
C ILE A 118 -7.11 12.20 22.71
N LYS A 119 -6.61 12.01 23.93
CA LYS A 119 -5.23 12.32 24.31
C LYS A 119 -4.47 11.03 24.61
N ARG A 120 -3.29 10.88 24.03
CA ARG A 120 -2.41 9.73 24.29
C ARG A 120 -1.02 10.19 24.70
N ARG A 121 -0.45 9.55 25.73
CA ARG A 121 0.95 9.76 26.11
C ARG A 121 1.85 9.01 25.12
N THR A 122 2.89 9.69 24.63
CA THR A 122 3.84 9.11 23.68
C THR A 122 5.21 8.87 24.31
N PHE A 123 6.09 8.14 23.61
CA PHE A 123 7.47 7.92 24.04
C PHE A 123 8.30 9.21 24.05
N ALA A 124 7.98 10.18 23.18
CA ALA A 124 8.56 11.52 23.18
C ALA A 124 8.18 12.38 24.42
N LYS A 125 7.69 11.76 25.51
CA LYS A 125 7.28 12.36 26.79
C LYS A 125 6.19 13.44 26.68
N GLY A 126 5.54 13.57 25.53
CA GLY A 126 4.41 14.47 25.28
C GLY A 126 3.04 13.78 25.38
N LYS A 127 1.98 14.58 25.50
CA LYS A 127 0.60 14.13 25.23
C LYS A 127 0.22 14.63 23.84
N VAL A 128 -0.04 13.71 22.92
CA VAL A 128 -0.61 14.06 21.61
C VAL A 128 -2.14 14.08 21.75
N ARG A 129 -2.76 15.18 21.33
CA ARG A 129 -4.22 15.30 21.22
C ARG A 129 -4.60 15.11 19.76
N ILE A 130 -5.46 14.14 19.48
CA ILE A 130 -6.04 13.96 18.15
C ILE A 130 -7.49 14.42 18.18
N PRO A 131 -7.90 15.33 17.27
CA PRO A 131 -9.28 15.78 17.18
C PRO A 131 -10.27 14.65 16.92
N ALA A 132 -11.53 14.88 17.27
CA ALA A 132 -12.64 14.04 16.81
C ALA A 132 -12.62 13.97 15.28
N GLY A 133 -12.92 12.83 14.68
CA GLY A 133 -12.93 12.71 13.22
C GLY A 133 -11.65 12.11 12.59
N TYR A 134 -10.51 12.11 13.28
CA TYR A 134 -9.19 12.14 12.61
C TYR A 134 -8.48 10.78 12.50
N ASN A 135 -9.17 9.68 12.78
CA ASN A 135 -8.60 8.33 12.66
C ASN A 135 -8.02 8.08 11.26
N PHE A 136 -6.84 7.43 11.21
CA PHE A 136 -6.10 7.05 10.00
C PHE A 136 -5.57 8.20 9.12
N THR A 137 -5.77 9.45 9.54
CA THR A 137 -5.11 10.62 8.91
C THR A 137 -3.60 10.65 9.15
N GLN A 138 -3.11 9.87 10.13
CA GLN A 138 -1.70 9.74 10.50
C GLN A 138 -1.34 8.27 10.71
N ASP A 139 -0.06 7.96 10.64
CA ASP A 139 0.46 6.60 10.75
C ASP A 139 0.47 6.04 12.17
N THR A 140 0.36 6.87 13.21
CA THR A 140 0.33 6.40 14.61
C THR A 140 -1.03 6.53 15.28
N TRP A 141 -2.08 6.77 14.50
CA TRP A 141 -3.43 6.98 14.99
C TRP A 141 -4.50 6.32 14.10
N PRO A 142 -5.50 5.58 14.66
CA PRO A 142 -5.79 5.36 16.09
C PRO A 142 -4.83 4.37 16.76
N TYR A 143 -4.11 3.58 15.98
CA TYR A 143 -2.98 2.75 16.38
C TYR A 143 -1.89 2.89 15.31
N TRP A 144 -0.74 2.23 15.49
CA TRP A 144 0.31 2.27 14.48
C TRP A 144 -0.12 1.49 13.24
N ASN A 145 -0.25 2.21 12.13
CA ASN A 145 -0.84 1.76 10.88
C ASN A 145 -0.04 2.25 9.67
N ASN A 146 -0.19 1.55 8.55
CA ASN A 146 0.41 1.89 7.29
C ASN A 146 -0.65 2.01 6.19
N ALA A 147 -0.57 3.09 5.41
CA ALA A 147 -1.24 3.19 4.13
C ALA A 147 -0.37 2.46 3.09
N HIS A 148 -0.64 1.17 2.92
CA HIS A 148 0.21 0.21 2.23
C HIS A 148 -0.19 0.09 0.76
N HIS A 149 0.81 0.03 -0.12
CA HIS A 149 0.64 -0.23 -1.55
C HIS A 149 0.56 -1.74 -1.80
N LEU A 150 -0.54 -2.22 -2.39
CA LEU A 150 -0.73 -3.64 -2.73
C LEU A 150 0.31 -4.10 -3.76
N ILE A 151 0.46 -3.37 -4.87
CA ILE A 151 1.65 -3.41 -5.72
C ILE A 151 2.62 -2.37 -5.15
N PRO A 152 3.72 -2.78 -4.49
CA PRO A 152 4.61 -1.85 -3.83
C PRO A 152 5.29 -0.93 -4.86
N LYS A 153 5.31 0.38 -4.59
CA LYS A 153 5.92 1.36 -5.50
C LYS A 153 7.38 1.05 -5.83
N GLY A 154 8.14 0.56 -4.85
CA GLY A 154 9.55 0.19 -5.03
C GLY A 154 9.70 -1.01 -5.94
N THR A 155 8.83 -2.02 -5.80
CA THR A 155 8.82 -3.20 -6.67
C THR A 155 8.43 -2.86 -8.10
N LEU A 156 7.40 -2.02 -8.30
CA LEU A 156 7.04 -1.52 -9.63
C LEU A 156 8.22 -0.80 -10.30
N ASP A 157 8.84 0.15 -9.58
CA ASP A 157 9.99 0.88 -10.10
C ASP A 157 11.14 -0.08 -10.44
N SER A 158 11.52 -0.98 -9.53
CA SER A 158 12.59 -1.95 -9.77
C SER A 158 12.35 -2.82 -11.01
N VAL A 159 11.16 -3.41 -11.16
CA VAL A 159 10.84 -4.25 -12.34
C VAL A 159 10.88 -3.45 -13.64
N ILE A 160 10.50 -2.17 -13.61
CA ILE A 160 10.61 -1.28 -14.77
C ILE A 160 12.08 -0.92 -15.06
N GLN A 161 12.88 -0.60 -14.04
CA GLN A 161 14.29 -0.20 -14.21
C GLN A 161 15.23 -1.37 -14.54
N GLU A 162 14.81 -2.62 -14.29
CA GLU A 162 15.53 -3.83 -14.74
C GLU A 162 15.52 -3.98 -16.27
N GLN A 163 14.59 -3.30 -16.95
CA GLN A 163 14.52 -3.25 -18.41
C GLN A 163 15.59 -2.29 -18.97
N GLU A 164 15.83 -2.38 -20.29
CA GLU A 164 16.68 -1.41 -20.98
C GLU A 164 16.09 0.01 -20.87
N ALA A 165 16.94 1.03 -20.71
CA ALA A 165 16.51 2.42 -20.43
C ALA A 165 15.44 2.95 -21.41
N ARG A 166 15.53 2.58 -22.69
CA ARG A 166 14.51 2.91 -23.71
C ARG A 166 13.15 2.28 -23.38
N ILE A 167 13.14 1.01 -23.02
CA ILE A 167 11.93 0.25 -22.67
C ILE A 167 11.36 0.79 -21.35
N SER A 168 12.19 1.01 -20.33
CA SER A 168 11.77 1.61 -19.06
C SER A 168 11.12 2.98 -19.26
N ASN A 169 11.69 3.84 -20.10
CA ASN A 169 11.13 5.15 -20.42
C ASN A 169 9.77 5.03 -21.14
N MET A 170 9.67 4.11 -22.10
CA MET A 170 8.43 3.83 -22.82
C MET A 170 7.33 3.34 -21.87
N ILE A 171 7.62 2.36 -21.00
CA ILE A 171 6.65 1.83 -20.02
C ILE A 171 6.13 2.96 -19.13
N GLN A 172 7.02 3.79 -18.57
CA GLN A 172 6.61 4.88 -17.69
C GLN A 172 5.73 5.90 -18.42
N LYS A 173 6.08 6.28 -19.66
CA LYS A 173 5.26 7.19 -20.49
C LYS A 173 3.91 6.57 -20.83
N ALA A 174 3.88 5.29 -21.19
CA ALA A 174 2.67 4.53 -21.50
C ALA A 174 1.69 4.54 -20.32
N LEU A 175 2.16 4.12 -19.14
CA LEU A 175 1.36 4.06 -17.93
C LEU A 175 0.86 5.44 -17.48
N LEU A 176 1.69 6.47 -17.54
CA LEU A 176 1.27 7.83 -17.20
C LEU A 176 0.24 8.39 -18.19
N LYS A 177 0.39 8.14 -19.50
CA LYS A 177 -0.62 8.54 -20.51
C LYS A 177 -1.96 7.82 -20.32
N ALA A 178 -1.94 6.54 -19.94
CA ALA A 178 -3.13 5.79 -19.55
C ALA A 178 -3.75 6.28 -18.22
N ARG A 179 -3.09 7.23 -17.54
CA ARG A 179 -3.44 7.70 -16.19
C ARG A 179 -3.47 6.55 -15.19
N TYR A 180 -2.50 5.65 -15.28
CA TYR A 180 -2.24 4.73 -14.18
C TYR A 180 -1.65 5.50 -13.00
N ASN A 181 -2.11 5.16 -11.80
CA ASN A 181 -1.69 5.82 -10.58
C ASN A 181 -1.41 4.78 -9.50
N ILE A 182 -0.13 4.61 -9.16
CA ILE A 182 0.33 3.65 -8.15
C ILE A 182 -0.29 3.92 -6.79
N ASN A 183 -0.65 5.17 -6.50
CA ASN A 183 -1.27 5.58 -5.24
C ASN A 183 -2.80 5.46 -5.27
N HIS A 184 -3.41 5.07 -6.38
CA HIS A 184 -4.87 4.99 -6.49
C HIS A 184 -5.45 4.04 -5.44
N LYS A 185 -6.61 4.38 -4.85
CA LYS A 185 -7.26 3.62 -3.77
C LYS A 185 -7.38 2.12 -4.02
N LYS A 186 -7.57 1.69 -5.28
CA LYS A 186 -7.57 0.27 -5.69
C LYS A 186 -6.27 -0.47 -5.37
N ASN A 187 -5.14 0.24 -5.34
CA ASN A 187 -3.83 -0.28 -5.01
C ASN A 187 -3.43 0.03 -3.55
N MET A 188 -4.35 0.53 -2.72
CA MET A 188 -4.06 0.90 -1.35
C MET A 188 -4.80 0.01 -0.36
N LEU A 189 -4.18 -0.25 0.79
CA LEU A 189 -4.81 -0.90 1.93
C LEU A 189 -4.31 -0.27 3.22
N MET A 190 -5.23 0.06 4.13
CA MET A 190 -4.85 0.45 5.49
C MET A 190 -4.62 -0.82 6.32
N ILE A 191 -3.38 -1.03 6.79
CA ILE A 191 -3.03 -2.21 7.60
C ILE A 191 -2.34 -1.81 8.91
N PRO A 192 -2.51 -2.61 9.97
CA PRO A 192 -1.78 -2.40 11.22
C PRO A 192 -0.27 -2.64 11.06
N GLN A 193 0.49 -2.02 11.95
CA GLN A 193 1.92 -2.28 12.18
C GLN A 193 2.12 -3.10 13.46
N ASP A 194 1.30 -2.85 14.49
CA ASP A 194 1.30 -3.63 15.72
C ASP A 194 0.78 -5.05 15.47
N ARG A 195 1.50 -6.05 15.99
CA ARG A 195 1.10 -7.46 15.92
C ARG A 195 -0.21 -7.72 16.65
N GLU A 196 -0.38 -7.11 17.81
CA GLU A 196 -1.54 -7.30 18.68
C GLU A 196 -2.79 -6.70 18.06
N VAL A 197 -2.66 -5.53 17.42
CA VAL A 197 -3.76 -4.91 16.66
C VAL A 197 -4.11 -5.74 15.43
N ALA A 198 -3.10 -6.25 14.71
CA ALA A 198 -3.32 -7.13 13.56
C ALA A 198 -4.06 -8.42 13.93
N ALA A 199 -3.72 -9.01 15.08
CA ALA A 199 -4.43 -10.15 15.65
C ALA A 199 -5.90 -9.79 15.94
N LEU A 200 -6.14 -8.67 16.63
CA LEU A 200 -7.48 -8.22 16.99
C LEU A 200 -8.37 -7.95 15.75
N LEU A 201 -7.80 -7.38 14.69
CA LEU A 201 -8.52 -7.04 13.46
C LEU A 201 -8.60 -8.22 12.47
N ASN A 202 -7.97 -9.35 12.77
CA ASN A 202 -7.80 -10.47 11.82
C ASN A 202 -7.27 -9.98 10.47
N LEU A 203 -6.21 -9.18 10.50
CA LEU A 203 -5.49 -8.70 9.34
C LEU A 203 -4.02 -9.10 9.45
N PRO A 204 -3.30 -9.29 8.33
CA PRO A 204 -1.86 -9.25 8.39
C PRO A 204 -1.40 -7.83 8.74
N ARG A 205 -0.22 -7.74 9.33
CA ARG A 205 0.47 -6.46 9.51
C ARG A 205 1.51 -6.25 8.43
N HIS A 206 1.91 -4.99 8.23
CA HIS A 206 2.80 -4.60 7.15
C HIS A 206 4.16 -5.33 7.17
N ILE A 207 4.86 -5.34 8.31
CA ILE A 207 6.29 -5.68 8.35
C ILE A 207 6.69 -6.71 9.41
N GLN A 208 7.84 -7.34 9.16
CA GLN A 208 8.59 -8.13 10.13
C GLN A 208 9.30 -7.19 11.11
N LEU A 209 8.75 -7.04 12.32
CA LEU A 209 9.42 -6.29 13.39
C LEU A 209 10.52 -7.16 14.03
N LYS A 210 11.35 -6.53 14.86
CA LYS A 210 12.56 -7.14 15.45
C LYS A 210 12.31 -8.37 16.33
N ASP A 211 11.06 -8.62 16.73
CA ASP A 211 10.72 -9.64 17.72
C ASP A 211 10.29 -10.98 17.10
N ASP A 212 11.08 -11.52 16.16
CA ASP A 212 11.11 -12.96 15.83
C ASP A 212 9.84 -13.65 15.24
N ASP A 213 8.99 -13.01 14.42
CA ASP A 213 7.90 -13.78 13.77
C ASP A 213 8.40 -14.86 12.79
N THR A 214 9.57 -14.63 12.17
CA THR A 214 10.25 -15.60 11.31
C THR A 214 11.77 -15.48 11.52
N LYS A 215 12.37 -16.42 12.26
CA LYS A 215 13.82 -16.41 12.59
C LYS A 215 14.75 -16.31 11.36
N SER A 216 14.28 -16.73 10.19
CA SER A 216 15.06 -16.72 8.94
C SER A 216 14.92 -15.43 8.12
N LEU A 217 14.14 -14.45 8.56
CA LEU A 217 13.96 -13.18 7.86
C LEU A 217 14.51 -12.03 8.71
N PRO A 218 15.32 -11.12 8.15
CA PRO A 218 15.79 -9.95 8.87
C PRO A 218 14.60 -9.06 9.23
N ALA A 219 14.66 -8.46 10.41
CA ALA A 219 13.72 -7.42 10.77
C ALA A 219 13.89 -6.23 9.83
N SER A 220 12.82 -5.85 9.13
CA SER A 220 12.81 -4.71 8.22
C SER A 220 11.55 -3.90 8.52
N CYS A 221 11.71 -2.61 8.80
CA CYS A 221 10.57 -1.76 9.18
C CYS A 221 9.99 -0.94 8.02
N THR A 222 10.54 -1.14 6.82
CA THR A 222 10.19 -0.37 5.62
C THR A 222 10.04 -1.22 4.37
N ASP A 223 10.37 -2.52 4.45
CA ASP A 223 10.38 -3.43 3.30
C ASP A 223 9.88 -4.82 3.69
N HIS A 224 9.39 -5.55 2.70
CA HIS A 224 8.81 -6.89 2.78
C HIS A 224 9.24 -7.71 1.54
N PRO A 225 10.50 -8.20 1.50
CA PRO A 225 11.11 -8.80 0.31
C PRO A 225 10.38 -10.06 -0.18
N VAL A 226 9.79 -10.84 0.72
CA VAL A 226 9.08 -12.07 0.33
C VAL A 226 7.75 -11.72 -0.33
N TYR A 227 7.04 -10.71 0.18
CA TYR A 227 5.85 -10.17 -0.46
C TYR A 227 6.18 -9.58 -1.84
N ASN A 228 7.29 -8.83 -1.96
CA ASN A 228 7.73 -8.25 -3.24
C ASN A 228 7.92 -9.32 -4.31
N VAL A 229 8.61 -10.42 -3.97
CA VAL A 229 8.79 -11.56 -4.89
C VAL A 229 7.44 -12.14 -5.30
N MET A 230 6.54 -12.41 -4.35
CA MET A 230 5.21 -12.95 -4.67
C MET A 230 4.44 -12.06 -5.65
N VAL A 231 4.44 -10.73 -5.43
CA VAL A 231 3.77 -9.76 -6.33
C VAL A 231 4.36 -9.82 -7.74
N SER A 232 5.69 -9.94 -7.86
CA SER A 232 6.38 -10.02 -9.15
C SER A 232 6.15 -11.34 -9.88
N THR A 233 6.19 -12.48 -9.18
CA THR A 233 6.28 -13.81 -9.81
C THR A 233 4.99 -14.62 -9.81
N MET A 234 3.94 -14.18 -9.11
CA MET A 234 2.64 -14.86 -9.19
C MET A 234 2.11 -14.89 -10.62
N THR A 235 1.25 -15.86 -10.95
CA THR A 235 0.62 -15.93 -12.27
C THR A 235 -0.17 -14.65 -12.54
N ARG A 236 0.05 -14.02 -13.72
CA ARG A 236 -0.46 -12.67 -14.05
C ARG A 236 0.00 -11.60 -13.06
N GLY A 237 1.18 -11.80 -12.48
CA GLY A 237 1.86 -10.89 -11.59
C GLY A 237 2.53 -9.74 -12.33
N LEU A 238 3.24 -8.92 -11.58
CA LEU A 238 3.84 -7.71 -12.12
C LEU A 238 4.89 -7.99 -13.21
N GLY A 239 5.70 -9.03 -13.06
CA GLY A 239 6.72 -9.38 -14.07
C GLY A 239 6.11 -9.64 -15.45
N GLU A 240 5.09 -10.51 -15.52
CA GLU A 240 4.39 -10.84 -16.77
C GLU A 240 3.79 -9.59 -17.46
N ILE A 241 3.22 -8.65 -16.70
CA ILE A 241 2.65 -7.42 -17.27
C ILE A 241 3.74 -6.52 -17.86
N ILE A 242 4.89 -6.42 -17.19
CA ILE A 242 5.99 -5.56 -17.65
C ILE A 242 6.76 -6.20 -18.81
N ASP A 243 6.96 -7.52 -18.78
CA ASP A 243 7.70 -8.26 -19.81
C ASP A 243 6.99 -8.25 -21.19
N ASP A 244 5.68 -8.02 -21.22
CA ASP A 244 4.94 -7.82 -22.47
C ASP A 244 5.41 -6.56 -23.22
N TYR A 245 5.78 -5.49 -22.50
CA TYR A 245 6.37 -4.29 -23.12
C TYR A 245 7.74 -4.58 -23.73
N LYS A 246 8.55 -5.41 -23.06
CA LYS A 246 9.83 -5.86 -23.58
C LYS A 246 9.62 -6.67 -24.86
N THR A 247 8.69 -7.62 -24.84
CA THR A 247 8.35 -8.46 -26.01
C THR A 247 7.94 -7.62 -27.21
N ILE A 248 7.10 -6.60 -27.01
CA ILE A 248 6.70 -5.66 -28.07
C ILE A 248 7.91 -4.89 -28.63
N CYS A 249 8.84 -4.47 -27.76
CA CYS A 249 10.04 -3.75 -28.18
C CYS A 249 11.04 -4.63 -28.94
N ASP A 250 11.30 -5.84 -28.44
CA ASP A 250 12.25 -6.78 -29.01
C ASP A 250 11.79 -7.28 -30.39
N GLN A 251 10.46 -7.30 -30.62
CA GLN A 251 9.85 -7.66 -31.91
C GLN A 251 9.66 -6.47 -32.86
N ALA A 252 10.06 -5.27 -32.46
CA ALA A 252 9.88 -4.08 -33.29
C ALA A 252 10.92 -4.06 -34.43
N GLU A 253 10.48 -4.32 -35.66
CA GLU A 253 11.27 -4.11 -36.88
C GLU A 253 10.93 -2.74 -37.52
N ASP A 254 11.85 -2.20 -38.32
CA ASP A 254 11.68 -0.91 -39.01
C ASP A 254 10.34 -0.85 -39.75
N GLY A 255 9.45 0.03 -39.26
CA GLY A 255 8.15 0.31 -39.88
C GLY A 255 7.02 -0.69 -39.60
N LYS A 256 7.25 -1.79 -38.86
CA LYS A 256 6.20 -2.74 -38.44
C LYS A 256 6.43 -3.22 -37.02
N HIS A 257 5.71 -2.64 -36.07
CA HIS A 257 5.74 -3.05 -34.67
C HIS A 257 4.35 -3.04 -34.06
N ALA A 258 4.13 -3.93 -33.09
CA ALA A 258 2.95 -3.87 -32.24
C ALA A 258 3.01 -2.63 -31.35
N LEU A 259 1.84 -2.10 -30.99
CA LEU A 259 1.74 -0.99 -30.05
C LEU A 259 1.27 -1.52 -28.70
N PRO A 260 1.87 -1.09 -27.57
CA PRO A 260 1.34 -1.40 -26.26
C PRO A 260 -0.11 -0.93 -26.12
N ASP A 261 -0.98 -1.79 -25.62
CA ASP A 261 -2.35 -1.41 -25.24
C ASP A 261 -2.32 -0.86 -23.81
N VAL A 262 -2.00 0.43 -23.73
CA VAL A 262 -1.74 1.11 -22.45
C VAL A 262 -2.96 1.12 -21.51
N ASP A 263 -4.18 1.13 -22.08
CA ASP A 263 -5.42 1.07 -21.31
C ASP A 263 -5.67 -0.35 -20.78
N LEU A 264 -5.33 -1.39 -21.57
CA LEU A 264 -5.35 -2.78 -21.12
C LEU A 264 -4.32 -3.02 -20.01
N ASP A 265 -3.10 -2.52 -20.14
CA ASP A 265 -2.05 -2.73 -19.13
C ASP A 265 -2.35 -2.04 -17.81
N LYS A 266 -2.89 -0.82 -17.86
CA LYS A 266 -3.48 -0.17 -16.68
C LYS A 266 -4.54 -1.07 -16.05
N SER A 267 -5.45 -1.61 -16.85
CA SER A 267 -6.52 -2.49 -16.36
C SER A 267 -5.97 -3.78 -15.73
N ARG A 268 -4.88 -4.34 -16.28
CA ARG A 268 -4.17 -5.51 -15.73
C ARG A 268 -3.51 -5.19 -14.39
N LEU A 269 -2.86 -4.03 -14.25
CA LEU A 269 -2.27 -3.60 -12.98
C LEU A 269 -3.36 -3.37 -11.91
N GLU A 270 -4.47 -2.71 -12.26
CA GLU A 270 -5.60 -2.54 -11.33
C GLU A 270 -6.25 -3.89 -10.94
N LYS A 271 -6.30 -4.84 -11.87
CA LYS A 271 -6.74 -6.21 -11.61
C LYS A 271 -5.78 -6.93 -10.67
N LEU A 272 -4.47 -6.79 -10.87
CA LEU A 272 -3.46 -7.36 -9.98
C LEU A 272 -3.60 -6.80 -8.56
N SER A 273 -3.78 -5.48 -8.40
CA SER A 273 -4.09 -4.88 -7.08
C SER A 273 -5.32 -5.52 -6.43
N SER A 274 -6.39 -5.72 -7.20
CA SER A 274 -7.64 -6.33 -6.70
C SER A 274 -7.42 -7.78 -6.25
N ASN A 275 -6.68 -8.58 -7.02
CA ASN A 275 -6.34 -9.96 -6.66
C ASN A 275 -5.48 -10.02 -5.40
N LEU A 276 -4.49 -9.12 -5.27
CA LEU A 276 -3.64 -9.02 -4.09
C LEU A 276 -4.43 -8.65 -2.83
N LEU A 277 -5.41 -7.74 -2.97
CA LEU A 277 -6.32 -7.41 -1.89
C LEU A 277 -7.09 -8.64 -1.41
N GLU A 278 -7.69 -9.41 -2.33
CA GLU A 278 -8.42 -10.65 -1.99
C GLU A 278 -7.52 -11.65 -1.27
N ILE A 279 -6.29 -11.86 -1.76
CA ILE A 279 -5.29 -12.73 -1.11
C ILE A 279 -4.99 -12.27 0.31
N ILE A 280 -4.71 -10.97 0.50
CA ILE A 280 -4.38 -10.39 1.79
C ILE A 280 -5.55 -10.49 2.78
N LEU A 281 -6.77 -10.20 2.34
CA LEU A 281 -7.96 -10.32 3.17
C LEU A 281 -8.22 -11.78 3.57
N ALA A 282 -7.99 -12.74 2.67
CA ALA A 282 -8.09 -14.17 2.96
C ALA A 282 -7.02 -14.68 3.96
N TRP A 283 -5.91 -13.96 4.12
CA TRP A 283 -4.91 -14.29 5.14
C TRP A 283 -5.38 -14.03 6.57
N GLY A 284 -6.32 -13.11 6.74
CA GLY A 284 -6.96 -12.80 8.01
C GLY A 284 -7.86 -13.93 8.49
N ARG A 285 -7.64 -14.44 9.72
CA ARG A 285 -8.48 -15.50 10.32
C ARG A 285 -8.74 -15.18 11.79
N PRO A 286 -9.96 -15.42 12.30
CA PRO A 286 -10.28 -15.31 13.73
C PRO A 286 -9.28 -16.03 14.62
N GLY A 287 -8.81 -15.37 15.69
CA GLY A 287 -7.85 -15.92 16.64
C GLY A 287 -6.41 -16.03 16.13
N GLY A 288 -6.08 -15.37 15.02
CA GLY A 288 -4.74 -15.34 14.44
C GLY A 288 -3.71 -14.55 15.28
N THR A 289 -2.42 -14.76 15.01
CA THR A 289 -1.31 -14.12 15.74
C THR A 289 -0.83 -12.79 15.17
N GLY A 290 -1.61 -12.17 14.26
CA GLY A 290 -1.24 -10.92 13.58
C GLY A 290 0.04 -11.00 12.75
N PRO A 291 0.17 -11.95 11.80
CA PRO A 291 1.43 -12.21 11.07
C PRO A 291 1.80 -11.10 10.08
N SER A 292 3.09 -10.98 9.75
CA SER A 292 3.57 -10.09 8.68
C SER A 292 3.12 -10.54 7.29
N LEU A 293 3.08 -9.59 6.35
CA LEU A 293 2.92 -9.87 4.92
C LEU A 293 3.95 -10.90 4.42
N ASP A 294 5.23 -10.75 4.79
CA ASP A 294 6.27 -11.70 4.38
C ASP A 294 6.02 -13.12 4.86
N LYS A 295 5.60 -13.30 6.11
CA LYS A 295 5.30 -14.62 6.66
C LYS A 295 4.16 -15.30 5.92
N LYS A 296 3.12 -14.54 5.55
CA LYS A 296 1.98 -15.05 4.78
C LYS A 296 2.34 -15.30 3.32
N SER A 297 3.17 -14.45 2.72
CA SER A 297 3.66 -14.60 1.36
C SER A 297 4.51 -15.86 1.20
N ASN A 298 5.42 -16.12 2.16
CA ASN A 298 6.22 -17.35 2.18
C ASN A 298 5.35 -18.61 2.16
N ASN A 299 4.28 -18.64 2.98
CA ASN A 299 3.35 -19.77 3.01
C ASN A 299 2.57 -19.92 1.70
N THR A 300 2.19 -18.80 1.08
CA THR A 300 1.45 -18.77 -0.19
C THR A 300 2.32 -19.32 -1.32
N MET A 301 3.56 -18.85 -1.45
CA MET A 301 4.51 -19.33 -2.47
C MET A 301 4.86 -20.81 -2.31
N ARG A 302 4.88 -21.35 -1.07
CA ARG A 302 5.05 -22.80 -0.83
C ARG A 302 3.85 -23.63 -1.26
N SER A 303 2.64 -23.06 -1.16
CA SER A 303 1.39 -23.76 -1.49
C SER A 303 1.09 -23.74 -2.99
N PHE A 304 1.62 -22.75 -3.70
CA PHE A 304 1.50 -22.59 -5.15
C PHE A 304 2.87 -22.22 -5.71
N PRO A 305 3.74 -23.20 -6.01
CA PRO A 305 5.01 -22.91 -6.66
C PRO A 305 4.73 -22.16 -7.97
N SER A 306 5.35 -20.99 -8.10
CA SER A 306 5.41 -20.26 -9.37
C SER A 306 5.93 -21.21 -10.45
N LYS A 307 5.29 -21.17 -11.63
CA LYS A 307 5.71 -21.96 -12.79
C LYS A 307 7.09 -21.53 -13.27
#